data_AF-A0A956GR16-F1
#
_entry.id   AF-A0A956GR16-F1
#
_cell.length_a   1.000
_cell.length_b   1.000
_cell.length_c   1.000
_cell.angle_alpha   90.00
_cell.angle_beta   90.00
_cell.angle_gamma   90.00
#
_symmetry.space_group_name_H-M   'P 1'
#
loop_
_entity.id
_entity.type
_entity.pdbx_description
1 polymer ?
#
loop_
_entity_poly.entity_id
_entity_poly.type
_entity_poly.pdbx_seq_one_letter_code
_entity_poly.pdbx_strand_id
1 'polypeptide(L)'
;MSDRREAAITHARRVLAANAGVRAESTEVEKTIWGSPAGKKRLANRLVAMLPAHKTYVEPFAGSAAVLFAKEPSDVEVINDADLEIADAYRLVKKLTPEGLAKLKKLPWVGDEKTFKRLLDVEPEDDVERLHRFLYLTHF
;
A
#
# COMPACT_ATOMS: atom_id res chain seq x y z
N MET A 1 28.17 -29.16 -3.53
CA MET A 1 27.22 -28.04 -3.82
C MET A 1 25.77 -28.50 -4.10
N SER A 2 25.48 -29.76 -4.48
CA SER A 2 24.10 -30.21 -4.74
C SER A 2 23.23 -30.34 -3.48
N ASP A 3 23.82 -30.71 -2.36
CA ASP A 3 23.12 -31.01 -1.11
C ASP A 3 22.36 -29.79 -0.52
N ARG A 4 22.96 -28.59 -0.56
CA ARG A 4 22.28 -27.34 -0.17
C ARG A 4 21.09 -27.00 -1.07
N ARG A 5 21.19 -27.30 -2.37
CA ARG A 5 20.11 -27.05 -3.34
C ARG A 5 18.95 -28.01 -3.10
N GLU A 6 19.23 -29.28 -2.84
CA GLU A 6 18.23 -30.30 -2.55
C GLU A 6 17.51 -30.04 -1.22
N ALA A 7 18.25 -29.65 -0.18
CA ALA A 7 17.68 -29.23 1.09
C ALA A 7 16.77 -28.00 0.93
N ALA A 8 17.20 -26.99 0.16
CA ALA A 8 16.39 -25.79 -0.11
C ALA A 8 15.10 -26.13 -0.89
N ILE A 9 15.19 -26.98 -1.92
CA ILE A 9 14.02 -27.43 -2.70
C ILE A 9 13.05 -28.22 -1.83
N THR A 10 13.56 -29.13 -0.99
CA THR A 10 12.74 -29.94 -0.08
C THR A 10 12.03 -29.05 0.94
N HIS A 11 12.74 -28.08 1.52
CA HIS A 11 12.14 -27.10 2.42
C HIS A 11 11.05 -26.28 1.73
N ALA A 12 11.32 -25.76 0.53
CA ALA A 12 10.34 -25.00 -0.25
C ALA A 12 9.08 -25.82 -0.55
N ARG A 13 9.23 -27.09 -0.96
CA ARG A 13 8.10 -28.01 -1.20
C ARG A 13 7.28 -28.25 0.07
N ARG A 14 7.93 -28.42 1.22
CA ARG A 14 7.24 -28.56 2.51
C ARG A 14 6.43 -27.32 2.85
N VAL A 15 7.01 -26.13 2.67
CA VAL A 15 6.30 -24.85 2.90
C VAL A 15 5.13 -24.70 1.93
N LEU A 16 5.31 -25.04 0.64
CA LEU A 16 4.23 -24.98 -0.35
C LEU A 16 3.11 -25.96 -0.02
N ALA A 17 3.43 -27.19 0.39
CA ALA A 17 2.44 -28.19 0.79
C ALA A 17 1.66 -27.75 2.05
N ALA A 18 2.33 -27.18 3.04
CA ALA A 18 1.67 -26.61 4.23
C ALA A 18 0.76 -25.41 3.91
N ASN A 19 0.97 -24.76 2.76
CA ASN A 19 0.14 -23.66 2.26
C ASN A 19 -0.85 -24.10 1.16
N ALA A 20 -0.88 -25.38 0.79
CA ALA A 20 -1.80 -25.89 -0.23
C ALA A 20 -3.25 -25.80 0.29
N GLY A 21 -4.15 -25.19 -0.50
CA GLY A 21 -5.52 -24.89 -0.07
C GLY A 21 -5.70 -23.56 0.66
N VAL A 22 -4.62 -22.85 1.01
CA VAL A 22 -4.66 -21.48 1.59
C VAL A 22 -4.72 -20.39 0.50
N ARG A 23 -4.52 -20.77 -0.77
CA ARG A 23 -4.92 -19.90 -1.88
C ARG A 23 -6.45 -19.87 -1.87
N ALA A 24 -7.01 -18.81 -1.30
CA ALA A 24 -8.34 -18.39 -1.68
C ALA A 24 -8.39 -18.39 -3.22
N GLU A 25 -9.52 -18.84 -3.79
CA GLU A 25 -9.87 -18.57 -5.19
C GLU A 25 -9.45 -17.14 -5.54
N SER A 26 -9.02 -16.88 -6.77
CA SER A 26 -8.51 -15.57 -7.19
C SER A 26 -9.49 -14.45 -6.83
N THR A 27 -9.41 -13.92 -5.62
CA THR A 27 -10.23 -12.81 -5.16
C THR A 27 -9.70 -11.63 -5.92
N GLU A 28 -10.61 -10.92 -6.58
CA GLU A 28 -10.28 -9.71 -7.29
C GLU A 28 -9.48 -8.81 -6.34
N VAL A 29 -8.24 -8.53 -6.69
CA VAL A 29 -7.35 -7.83 -5.77
C VAL A 29 -7.65 -6.35 -5.89
N GLU A 30 -8.48 -5.83 -5.00
CA GLU A 30 -8.88 -4.42 -4.99
C GLU A 30 -7.67 -3.50 -4.87
N LYS A 31 -7.55 -2.49 -5.73
CA LYS A 31 -6.38 -1.60 -5.77
C LYS A 31 -6.24 -0.83 -4.46
N THR A 32 -5.02 -0.86 -3.89
CA THR A 32 -4.64 0.08 -2.82
C THR A 32 -4.56 1.50 -3.39
N ILE A 33 -4.53 2.51 -2.52
CA ILE A 33 -4.48 3.92 -2.94
C ILE A 33 -3.27 4.19 -3.86
N TRP A 34 -2.11 3.60 -3.54
CA TRP A 34 -0.93 3.57 -4.40
C TRP A 34 -0.23 2.19 -4.35
N GLY A 35 0.70 1.98 -5.28
CA GLY A 35 1.60 0.82 -5.27
C GLY A 35 2.79 1.05 -4.34
N SER A 36 3.24 0.00 -3.66
CA SER A 36 4.45 0.05 -2.82
C SER A 36 5.34 -1.17 -3.10
N PRO A 37 6.68 -1.00 -3.12
CA PRO A 37 7.60 -2.13 -3.19
C PRO A 37 7.31 -3.15 -2.09
N ALA A 38 7.28 -4.44 -2.45
CA ALA A 38 6.90 -5.52 -1.55
C ALA A 38 5.52 -5.36 -0.87
N GLY A 39 4.60 -4.60 -1.49
CA GLY A 39 3.24 -4.40 -0.98
C GLY A 39 2.51 -5.72 -0.72
N LYS A 40 1.87 -5.82 0.46
CA LYS A 40 1.23 -7.06 0.93
C LYS A 40 -0.16 -7.29 0.36
N LYS A 41 -0.54 -6.59 -0.70
CA LYS A 41 -1.87 -6.63 -1.33
C LYS A 41 -2.41 -8.05 -1.56
N ARG A 42 -1.60 -8.93 -2.16
CA ARG A 42 -1.99 -10.34 -2.42
C ARG A 42 -2.03 -11.23 -1.18
N LEU A 43 -1.44 -10.77 -0.08
CA LEU A 43 -1.40 -11.47 1.20
C LEU A 43 -2.35 -10.86 2.23
N ALA A 44 -2.93 -9.69 1.95
CA ALA A 44 -3.67 -8.89 2.92
C ALA A 44 -4.77 -9.72 3.59
N ASN A 45 -5.68 -10.32 2.83
CA ASN A 45 -6.77 -11.15 3.37
C ASN A 45 -6.27 -12.32 4.24
N ARG A 46 -5.13 -12.93 3.87
CA ARG A 46 -4.51 -14.00 4.67
C ARG A 46 -3.96 -13.46 5.98
N LEU A 47 -3.32 -12.29 5.96
CA LEU A 47 -2.79 -11.64 7.16
C LEU A 47 -3.92 -11.19 8.08
N VAL A 48 -4.99 -10.62 7.51
CA VAL A 48 -6.21 -10.22 8.24
C VAL A 48 -6.84 -11.40 8.95
N ALA A 49 -6.97 -12.56 8.29
CA ALA A 49 -7.50 -13.78 8.90
C ALA A 49 -6.66 -14.32 10.08
N MET A 50 -5.39 -13.89 10.19
CA MET A 50 -4.49 -14.26 11.29
C MET A 50 -4.48 -13.22 12.41
N LEU A 51 -5.12 -12.06 12.24
CA LEU A 51 -5.21 -11.05 13.29
C LEU A 51 -6.12 -11.56 14.41
N PRO A 52 -5.68 -11.48 15.69
CA PRO A 52 -6.57 -11.76 16.81
C PRO A 52 -7.66 -10.69 16.91
N ALA A 53 -8.72 -10.94 17.69
CA ALA A 53 -9.69 -9.91 18.04
C ALA A 53 -8.97 -8.71 18.71
N HIS A 54 -9.22 -7.50 18.23
CA HIS A 54 -8.52 -6.30 18.69
C HIS A 54 -9.42 -5.07 18.63
N LYS A 55 -9.10 -4.10 19.48
CA LYS A 55 -9.69 -2.74 19.45
C LYS A 55 -8.74 -1.70 18.87
N THR A 56 -7.44 -1.98 18.94
CA THR A 56 -6.39 -1.10 18.43
C THR A 56 -5.55 -1.86 17.43
N TYR A 57 -5.39 -1.29 16.24
CA TYR A 57 -4.52 -1.78 15.20
C TYR A 57 -3.37 -0.80 14.98
N VAL A 58 -2.14 -1.31 14.87
CA VAL A 58 -0.93 -0.50 14.66
C VAL A 58 -0.16 -1.09 13.48
N GLU A 59 0.05 -0.28 12.44
CA GLU A 59 0.84 -0.63 11.26
C GLU A 59 2.05 0.31 11.17
N PRO A 60 3.21 -0.07 11.75
CA PRO A 60 4.37 0.81 11.86
C PRO A 60 5.17 0.96 10.54
N PHE A 61 4.93 0.06 9.59
CA PHE A 61 5.57 0.00 8.26
C PHE A 61 4.50 -0.09 7.18
N ALA A 62 3.79 1.01 6.97
CA ALA A 62 2.60 1.04 6.14
C ALA A 62 2.85 0.65 4.69
N GLY A 63 3.82 1.28 4.03
CA GLY A 63 3.95 1.22 2.57
C GLY A 63 2.65 1.65 1.87
N SER A 64 1.87 0.67 1.37
CA SER A 64 0.54 0.90 0.78
C SER A 64 -0.63 0.63 1.75
N ALA A 65 -0.34 0.34 3.02
CA ALA A 65 -1.29 0.00 4.09
C ALA A 65 -2.31 -1.08 3.68
N ALA A 66 -1.82 -2.07 2.93
CA ALA A 66 -2.68 -3.08 2.33
C ALA A 66 -3.44 -3.91 3.38
N VAL A 67 -2.87 -4.10 4.57
CA VAL A 67 -3.52 -4.86 5.64
C VAL A 67 -4.55 -3.99 6.36
N LEU A 68 -4.21 -2.73 6.68
CA LEU A 68 -5.15 -1.76 7.23
C LEU A 68 -6.44 -1.67 6.41
N PHE A 69 -6.35 -1.51 5.09
CA PHE A 69 -7.52 -1.35 4.23
C PHE A 69 -8.28 -2.66 3.95
N ALA A 70 -7.67 -3.81 4.21
CA ALA A 70 -8.32 -5.11 4.01
C ALA A 70 -9.00 -5.66 5.27
N LYS A 71 -8.64 -5.17 6.47
CA LYS A 71 -9.30 -5.57 7.71
C LYS A 71 -10.58 -4.78 7.93
N GLU A 72 -11.47 -5.32 8.76
CA GLU A 72 -12.57 -4.55 9.32
C GLU A 72 -12.04 -3.39 10.19
N PRO A 73 -12.68 -2.21 10.18
CA PRO A 73 -12.28 -1.08 11.02
C PRO A 73 -12.24 -1.44 12.52
N SER A 74 -11.27 -0.89 13.24
CA SER A 74 -11.15 -1.03 14.70
C SER A 74 -11.28 0.32 15.41
N ASP A 75 -11.64 0.34 16.70
CA ASP A 75 -11.85 1.56 17.49
C ASP A 75 -10.71 2.58 17.34
N VAL A 76 -9.47 2.09 17.29
CA VAL A 76 -8.27 2.90 17.08
C VAL A 76 -7.37 2.27 16.02
N GLU A 77 -6.90 3.07 15.07
CA GLU A 77 -5.96 2.67 14.02
C GLU A 77 -4.80 3.65 13.96
N VAL A 78 -3.58 3.13 14.05
CA VAL A 78 -2.34 3.90 14.00
C VAL A 78 -1.53 3.43 12.81
N ILE A 79 -1.20 4.37 11.93
CA ILE A 79 -0.37 4.13 10.75
C ILE A 79 0.92 4.94 10.87
N ASN A 80 2.04 4.33 10.52
CA ASN A 80 3.33 5.00 10.44
C ASN A 80 4.16 4.43 9.28
N ASP A 81 5.10 5.23 8.81
CA ASP A 81 6.18 4.78 7.95
C ASP A 81 7.46 5.57 8.28
N ALA A 82 8.62 5.02 7.95
CA ALA A 82 9.89 5.75 8.07
C ALA A 82 10.04 6.77 6.93
N ASP A 83 9.40 6.50 5.78
CA ASP A 83 9.28 7.46 4.70
C ASP A 83 8.22 8.52 5.06
N LEU A 84 8.68 9.75 5.24
CA LEU A 84 7.82 10.88 5.60
C LEU A 84 6.81 11.21 4.51
N GLU A 85 7.13 11.00 3.22
CA GLU A 85 6.18 11.26 2.13
C GLU A 85 4.99 10.28 2.19
N ILE A 86 5.23 9.01 2.55
CA ILE A 86 4.17 8.02 2.74
C ILE A 86 3.31 8.40 3.96
N ALA A 87 3.93 8.71 5.09
CA ALA A 87 3.21 9.08 6.30
C ALA A 87 2.37 10.36 6.09
N ASP A 88 2.92 11.36 5.38
CA ASP A 88 2.21 12.59 5.06
C ASP A 88 1.10 12.37 4.04
N ALA A 89 1.30 11.54 3.01
CA ALA A 89 0.25 11.20 2.06
C ALA A 89 -1.00 10.63 2.76
N TYR A 90 -0.84 9.72 3.73
CA TYR A 90 -1.96 9.22 4.52
C TYR A 90 -2.64 10.31 5.36
N ARG A 91 -1.88 11.23 5.94
CA ARG A 91 -2.44 12.39 6.67
C ARG A 91 -3.27 13.28 5.74
N LEU A 92 -2.79 13.52 4.51
CA LEU A 92 -3.49 14.32 3.50
C LEU A 92 -4.77 13.63 3.05
N VAL A 93 -4.71 12.33 2.75
CA VAL A 93 -5.91 11.53 2.41
C VAL A 93 -6.95 11.59 3.52
N LYS A 94 -6.55 11.48 4.79
CA LYS A 94 -7.46 11.59 5.93
C LYS A 94 -8.13 12.97 6.06
N LYS A 95 -7.44 14.03 5.67
CA LYS A 95 -7.93 15.42 5.72
C LYS A 95 -8.69 15.84 4.45
N LEU A 96 -8.74 15.00 3.43
CA LEU A 96 -9.24 15.38 2.11
C LEU A 96 -10.74 15.68 2.16
N THR A 97 -11.10 16.94 1.89
CA THR A 97 -12.50 17.36 1.81
C THR A 97 -13.10 17.05 0.44
N PRO A 98 -14.43 17.07 0.27
CA PRO A 98 -15.07 16.94 -1.05
C PRO A 98 -14.56 17.96 -2.08
N GLU A 99 -14.30 19.21 -1.67
CA GLU A 99 -13.74 20.27 -2.51
C GLU A 99 -12.31 19.96 -2.88
N GLY A 100 -11.49 19.50 -1.93
CA GLY A 100 -10.12 19.07 -2.16
C GLY A 100 -10.05 17.90 -3.15
N LEU A 101 -10.94 16.91 -2.99
CA LEU A 101 -11.07 15.79 -3.93
C LEU A 101 -11.52 16.27 -5.32
N ALA A 102 -12.42 17.24 -5.39
CA ALA A 102 -12.84 17.83 -6.67
C ALA A 102 -11.71 18.61 -7.34
N LYS A 103 -10.85 19.32 -6.58
CA LYS A 103 -9.62 19.94 -7.10
C LYS A 103 -8.65 18.86 -7.60
N LEU A 104 -8.39 17.82 -6.81
CA LEU A 104 -7.47 16.73 -7.14
C LEU A 104 -7.84 16.02 -8.46
N LYS A 105 -9.14 15.74 -8.67
CA LYS A 105 -9.65 15.11 -9.90
C LYS A 105 -9.45 15.96 -11.17
N LYS A 106 -9.31 17.28 -11.04
CA LYS A 106 -9.09 18.20 -12.17
C LYS A 106 -7.62 18.33 -12.56
N LEU A 107 -6.69 17.84 -11.73
CA LEU A 107 -5.26 17.87 -12.03
C LEU A 107 -4.89 16.83 -13.11
N PRO A 108 -3.73 16.95 -13.77
CA PRO A 108 -3.31 16.02 -14.81
C PRO A 108 -3.06 14.61 -14.28
N TRP A 109 -3.68 13.60 -14.91
CA TRP A 109 -3.52 12.17 -14.60
C TRP A 109 -3.12 11.35 -15.84
N VAL A 110 -2.45 11.99 -16.79
CA VAL A 110 -1.85 11.34 -17.96
C VAL A 110 -0.34 11.36 -17.75
N GLY A 111 0.29 10.19 -17.90
CA GLY A 111 1.75 10.05 -17.80
C GLY A 111 2.43 10.75 -18.96
N ASP A 112 3.23 11.78 -18.69
CA ASP A 112 4.08 12.44 -19.66
C ASP A 112 5.37 12.96 -19.02
N GLU A 113 6.46 12.94 -19.79
CA GLU A 113 7.81 13.27 -19.30
C GLU A 113 7.91 14.70 -18.74
N LYS A 114 7.22 15.66 -19.37
CA LYS A 114 7.27 17.07 -18.97
C LYS A 114 6.60 17.26 -17.62
N THR A 115 5.42 16.68 -17.41
CA THR A 115 4.71 16.73 -16.13
C THR A 115 5.47 15.98 -15.05
N PHE A 116 5.99 14.79 -15.35
CA PHE A 116 6.79 14.01 -14.38
C PHE A 116 8.00 14.80 -13.89
N LYS A 117 8.82 15.34 -14.81
CA LYS A 117 9.99 16.16 -14.45
C LYS A 117 9.61 17.40 -13.66
N ARG A 118 8.55 18.11 -14.07
CA ARG A 118 8.05 19.28 -13.34
C ARG A 118 7.67 18.92 -11.89
N LEU A 119 7.01 17.77 -11.68
CA LEU A 119 6.55 17.35 -10.37
C LEU A 119 7.68 16.88 -9.45
N LEU A 120 8.82 16.43 -9.98
CA LEU A 120 10.01 16.14 -9.16
C LEU A 120 10.51 17.38 -8.42
N ASP A 121 10.56 18.51 -9.12
CA ASP A 121 11.21 19.75 -8.66
C ASP A 121 10.25 20.76 -8.02
N VAL A 122 8.94 20.65 -8.25
CA VAL A 122 7.97 21.63 -7.74
C VAL A 122 7.82 21.52 -6.22
N GLU A 123 7.78 22.67 -5.54
CA GLU A 123 7.28 22.77 -4.17
C GLU A 123 5.76 22.99 -4.22
N PRO A 124 4.94 22.06 -3.70
CA PRO A 124 3.50 22.20 -3.74
C PRO A 124 3.00 23.37 -2.89
N GLU A 125 2.07 24.16 -3.43
CA GLU A 125 1.53 25.34 -2.74
C GLU A 125 0.49 24.96 -1.69
N ASP A 126 -0.20 23.83 -1.88
CA ASP A 126 -1.21 23.33 -0.94
C ASP A 126 -1.23 21.80 -0.79
N ASP A 127 -2.06 21.34 0.16
CA ASP A 127 -2.24 19.93 0.52
C ASP A 127 -2.72 19.07 -0.67
N VAL A 128 -3.52 19.63 -1.58
CA VAL A 128 -4.04 18.89 -2.75
C VAL A 128 -2.93 18.69 -3.78
N GLU A 129 -2.13 19.72 -4.04
CA GLU A 129 -0.99 19.64 -4.94
C GLU A 129 0.11 18.73 -4.38
N ARG A 130 0.31 18.74 -3.06
CA ARG A 130 1.23 17.82 -2.39
C ARG A 130 0.81 16.36 -2.56
N LEU A 131 -0.48 16.08 -2.37
CA LEU A 131 -1.04 14.75 -2.59
C LEU A 131 -1.00 14.36 -4.08
N HIS A 132 -1.28 15.29 -4.99
CA HIS A 132 -1.18 15.05 -6.43
C HIS A 132 0.23 14.69 -6.86
N ARG A 133 1.23 15.47 -6.44
CA ARG A 133 2.65 15.21 -6.70
C ARG A 133 3.02 13.78 -6.27
N PHE A 134 2.72 13.41 -5.03
CA PHE A 134 3.02 12.09 -4.49
C PHE A 134 2.33 10.97 -5.29
N LEU A 135 1.02 11.08 -5.53
CA LEU A 135 0.26 10.06 -6.25
C LEU A 135 0.67 9.94 -7.71
N TYR A 136 1.03 11.05 -8.36
CA TYR A 136 1.48 11.03 -9.75
C TYR A 136 2.85 10.33 -9.87
N LEU A 137 3.84 10.73 -9.05
CA LEU A 137 5.20 10.19 -9.09
C LEU A 137 5.29 8.73 -8.64
N THR A 138 4.32 8.25 -7.85
CA THR A 138 4.24 6.84 -7.46
C THR A 138 3.50 5.97 -8.48
N HIS A 139 2.77 6.58 -9.41
CA HIS A 139 1.96 5.87 -10.41
C HIS A 139 2.59 5.80 -11.80
N PHE A 140 3.21 6.90 -12.26
CA PHE A 140 3.85 7.05 -13.56
C PHE A 140 5.38 6.96 -13.45
#